data_AF-A0A2G9M587-F1
#
_entry.id   AF-A0A2G9M587-F1
#
_cell.length_a   1.000
_cell.length_b   1.000
_cell.length_c   1.000
_cell.angle_alpha   90.00
_cell.angle_beta   90.00
_cell.angle_gamma   90.00
#
_symmetry.space_group_name_H-M   'P 1'
#
loop_
_entity.id
_entity.type
_entity.pdbx_description
1 polymer ?
#
loop_
_entity_poly.entity_id
_entity_poly.type
_entity_poly.pdbx_seq_one_letter_code
_entity_poly.pdbx_strand_id
1 'polypeptide(L)'
;MGCCGHDFISKEKTKEAIDKNTEEFALIPEKDERSLLTFRDRAYTSDLRDGVCRNLIKKDGCFLCPLHPALNKKDLRIGHCDVNFLCDTAKKFADWDEKKQQRFTFFIESRKLDNISYSMQMSSGSLLAEFTR
;
A
#
# COMPACT_ATOMS: atom_id res chain seq x y z
N MET A 1 -0.92 0.37 -7.76
CA MET A 1 -1.22 -0.02 -6.37
C MET A 1 0.01 0.27 -5.53
N GLY A 2 -0.12 1.16 -4.55
CA GLY A 2 0.96 1.50 -3.62
C GLY A 2 0.97 0.60 -2.37
N CYS A 3 2.11 0.49 -1.70
CA CYS A 3 2.25 -0.14 -0.40
C CYS A 3 1.53 0.72 0.66
N CYS A 4 0.65 0.11 1.43
CA CYS A 4 0.06 0.73 2.61
C CYS A 4 1.09 0.72 3.74
N GLY A 5 1.39 1.90 4.30
CA GLY A 5 2.45 2.07 5.29
C GLY A 5 3.10 3.47 5.21
N HIS A 6 4.07 3.72 6.07
CA HIS A 6 4.92 4.91 6.10
C HIS A 6 6.25 4.58 6.81
N ASP A 7 7.23 5.48 6.75
CA ASP A 7 8.52 5.31 7.42
C ASP A 7 9.23 3.98 7.07
N PHE A 8 9.14 3.58 5.80
CA PHE A 8 9.76 2.36 5.29
C PHE A 8 11.27 2.34 5.52
N ILE A 9 11.79 1.27 6.12
CA ILE A 9 13.21 1.16 6.51
C ILE A 9 14.10 0.91 5.28
N SER A 10 13.81 -0.16 4.54
CA SER A 10 14.51 -0.50 3.30
C SER A 10 13.62 -1.33 2.39
N LYS A 11 14.01 -1.49 1.13
CA LYS A 11 13.28 -2.35 0.17
C LYS A 11 13.26 -3.81 0.62
N GLU A 12 14.38 -4.30 1.13
CA GLU A 12 14.55 -5.67 1.62
C GLU A 12 13.68 -5.90 2.85
N LYS A 13 13.70 -4.98 3.81
CA LYS A 13 12.86 -5.06 5.01
C LYS A 13 11.37 -4.94 4.69
N THR A 14 11.01 -4.06 3.77
CA THR A 14 9.64 -3.95 3.26
C THR A 14 9.17 -5.26 2.64
N LYS A 15 10.04 -5.92 1.85
CA LYS A 15 9.74 -7.23 1.26
C LYS A 15 9.58 -8.31 2.32
N GLU A 16 10.52 -8.42 3.27
CA GLU A 16 10.43 -9.36 4.40
C GLU A 16 9.15 -9.16 5.21
N ALA A 17 8.74 -7.91 5.45
CA ALA A 17 7.52 -7.58 6.16
C ALA A 17 6.27 -8.07 5.42
N ILE A 18 6.18 -7.81 4.11
CA ILE A 18 5.07 -8.26 3.26
C ILE A 18 5.02 -9.80 3.20
N ASP A 19 6.18 -10.45 3.04
CA ASP A 19 6.25 -11.91 2.98
C ASP A 19 5.74 -12.53 4.29
N LYS A 20 6.17 -12.01 5.46
CA LYS A 20 5.64 -12.45 6.77
C LYS A 20 4.14 -12.18 6.94
N ASN A 21 3.63 -11.02 6.50
CA ASN A 21 2.19 -10.76 6.54
C ASN A 21 1.41 -11.75 5.66
N THR A 22 2.00 -12.14 4.54
CA THR A 22 1.43 -13.11 3.60
C THR A 22 1.40 -14.51 4.19
N GLU A 23 2.47 -14.92 4.88
CA GLU A 23 2.53 -16.19 5.63
C GLU A 23 1.47 -16.23 6.74
N GLU A 24 1.36 -15.17 7.55
CA GLU A 24 0.31 -15.06 8.57
C GLU A 24 -1.10 -15.15 7.96
N PHE A 25 -1.31 -14.49 6.83
CA PHE A 25 -2.59 -14.55 6.12
C PHE A 25 -2.89 -15.97 5.61
N ALA A 26 -1.88 -16.68 5.10
CA ALA A 26 -2.03 -18.04 4.59
C ALA A 26 -2.50 -19.02 5.69
N LEU A 27 -2.10 -18.80 6.95
CA LEU A 27 -2.48 -19.63 8.09
C LEU A 27 -3.96 -19.50 8.50
N ILE A 28 -4.69 -18.50 8.01
CA ILE A 28 -6.12 -18.37 8.31
C ILE A 28 -6.89 -19.51 7.60
N PRO A 29 -7.56 -20.43 8.31
CA PRO A 29 -8.17 -21.60 7.69
C PRO A 29 -9.29 -21.25 6.71
N GLU A 30 -10.18 -20.34 7.12
CA GLU A 30 -11.31 -19.86 6.33
C GLU A 30 -11.20 -18.36 6.15
N LYS A 31 -11.37 -17.87 4.92
CA LYS A 31 -11.29 -16.43 4.61
C LYS A 31 -12.68 -15.77 4.69
N ASP A 32 -13.42 -16.07 5.75
CA ASP A 32 -14.71 -15.45 6.03
C ASP A 32 -14.55 -14.07 6.67
N GLU A 33 -15.64 -13.29 6.76
CA GLU A 33 -15.59 -11.92 7.29
C GLU A 33 -15.01 -11.88 8.72
N ARG A 34 -15.38 -12.85 9.57
CA ARG A 34 -14.90 -12.92 10.96
C ARG A 34 -13.39 -13.17 11.03
N SER A 35 -12.87 -14.09 10.23
CA SER A 35 -11.44 -14.41 10.25
C SER A 35 -10.60 -13.31 9.62
N LEU A 36 -11.14 -12.62 8.61
CA LEU A 36 -10.52 -11.42 8.04
C LEU A 36 -10.46 -10.27 9.04
N LEU A 37 -11.51 -10.04 9.82
CA LEU A 37 -11.51 -9.04 10.90
C LEU A 37 -10.55 -9.44 12.03
N THR A 38 -10.47 -10.73 12.38
CA THR A 38 -9.47 -11.22 13.34
C THR A 38 -8.05 -10.97 12.84
N PHE A 39 -7.78 -11.22 11.56
CA PHE A 39 -6.49 -10.92 10.95
C PHE A 39 -6.20 -9.42 10.97
N ARG A 40 -7.19 -8.59 10.62
CA ARG A 40 -7.09 -7.12 10.67
C ARG A 40 -6.68 -6.65 12.07
N ASP A 41 -7.36 -7.14 13.09
CA ASP A 41 -7.26 -6.63 14.46
C ASP A 41 -6.16 -7.31 15.29
N ARG A 42 -5.33 -8.15 14.68
CA ARG A 42 -4.19 -8.80 15.35
C ARG A 42 -3.11 -7.82 15.82
N ALA A 43 -3.17 -6.58 15.35
CA ALA A 43 -2.26 -5.50 15.70
C ALA A 43 -2.97 -4.15 15.56
N TYR A 44 -2.50 -3.14 16.30
CA TYR A 44 -2.96 -1.77 16.14
C TYR A 44 -2.52 -1.21 14.78
N THR A 45 -3.22 -0.19 14.31
CA THR A 45 -3.01 0.38 12.98
C THR A 45 -1.68 1.13 12.84
N SER A 46 -1.17 1.64 13.96
CA SER A 46 0.16 2.24 14.08
C SER A 46 1.28 1.22 14.26
N ASP A 47 0.98 -0.07 14.50
CA ASP A 47 1.97 -1.14 14.60
C ASP A 47 2.35 -1.61 13.18
N LEU A 48 3.22 -0.83 12.54
CA LEU A 48 3.76 -1.13 11.23
C LEU A 48 4.98 -2.06 11.34
N ARG A 49 5.00 -3.11 10.52
CA ARG A 49 6.15 -4.00 10.41
C ARG A 49 7.14 -3.41 9.42
N ASP A 50 8.23 -2.86 9.90
CA ASP A 50 9.27 -2.21 9.08
C ASP A 50 8.69 -1.11 8.17
N GLY A 51 7.70 -0.38 8.67
CA GLY A 51 6.96 0.66 7.95
C GLY A 51 5.82 0.16 7.06
N VAL A 52 5.57 -1.15 7.02
CA VAL A 52 4.49 -1.77 6.24
C VAL A 52 3.25 -2.03 7.10
N CYS A 53 2.07 -1.68 6.57
CA CYS A 53 0.80 -2.08 7.16
C CYS A 53 0.74 -3.61 7.25
N ARG A 54 0.42 -4.13 8.43
CA ARG A 54 0.30 -5.57 8.67
C ARG A 54 -0.74 -6.25 7.79
N ASN A 55 -1.71 -5.53 7.26
CA ASN A 55 -2.73 -6.07 6.36
C ASN A 55 -2.31 -6.05 4.88
N LEU A 56 -1.13 -5.52 4.54
CA LEU A 56 -0.59 -5.60 3.18
C LEU A 56 0.07 -6.97 2.96
N ILE A 57 -0.43 -7.71 1.97
CA ILE A 57 0.05 -9.05 1.61
C ILE A 57 0.43 -9.09 0.13
N LYS A 58 1.11 -10.16 -0.26
CA LYS A 58 1.40 -10.51 -1.65
C LYS A 58 0.48 -11.64 -2.09
N LYS A 59 -0.18 -11.47 -3.25
CA LYS A 59 -0.99 -12.51 -3.89
C LYS A 59 -0.86 -12.38 -5.40
N ASP A 60 -0.60 -13.49 -6.09
CA ASP A 60 -0.47 -13.55 -7.56
C ASP A 60 0.50 -12.52 -8.15
N GLY A 61 1.61 -12.25 -7.45
CA GLY A 61 2.61 -11.27 -7.87
C GLY A 61 2.25 -9.80 -7.58
N CYS A 62 1.05 -9.53 -7.07
CA CYS A 62 0.59 -8.19 -6.69
C CYS A 62 0.62 -8.00 -5.17
N PHE A 63 0.75 -6.73 -4.74
CA PHE A 63 0.54 -6.35 -3.35
C PHE A 63 -0.87 -5.80 -3.17
N LEU A 64 -1.60 -6.30 -2.18
CA LEU A 64 -2.98 -5.93 -1.92
C LEU A 64 -3.33 -6.03 -0.44
N CYS A 65 -4.45 -5.41 -0.06
CA CYS A 65 -5.07 -5.59 1.25
C CYS A 65 -6.27 -6.54 1.08
N PRO A 66 -6.29 -7.71 1.75
CA PRO A 66 -7.39 -8.67 1.61
C PRO A 66 -8.70 -8.15 2.21
N LEU A 67 -8.67 -7.01 2.91
CA LEU A 67 -9.82 -6.34 3.52
C LEU A 67 -10.50 -5.32 2.58
N HIS A 68 -9.94 -5.08 1.40
CA HIS A 68 -10.44 -4.09 0.45
C HIS A 68 -11.84 -4.49 -0.08
N PRO A 69 -12.76 -3.55 -0.31
CA PRO A 69 -14.10 -3.84 -0.88
C PRO A 69 -14.06 -4.38 -2.31
N ALA A 70 -12.91 -4.30 -2.99
CA ALA A 70 -12.73 -4.96 -4.29
C ALA A 70 -12.67 -6.50 -4.16
N LEU A 71 -12.37 -7.00 -2.96
CA LEU A 71 -12.25 -8.44 -2.66
C LEU A 71 -13.35 -8.93 -1.71
N ASN A 72 -14.18 -8.03 -1.21
CA ASN A 72 -15.19 -8.30 -0.18
C ASN A 72 -16.48 -7.55 -0.48
N LYS A 73 -17.62 -8.02 0.05
CA LYS A 73 -18.90 -7.32 -0.11
C LYS A 73 -18.95 -5.95 0.60
N LYS A 74 -18.06 -5.72 1.56
CA LYS A 74 -17.96 -4.51 2.37
C LYS A 74 -16.50 -4.09 2.49
N ASP A 75 -16.28 -2.83 2.85
CA ASP A 75 -14.93 -2.37 3.19
C ASP A 75 -14.60 -2.76 4.64
N LEU A 76 -13.82 -3.82 4.82
CA LEU A 76 -13.44 -4.33 6.14
C LEU A 76 -12.32 -3.50 6.79
N ARG A 77 -11.79 -2.49 6.09
CA ARG A 77 -10.77 -1.57 6.62
C ARG A 77 -11.37 -0.48 7.51
N ILE A 78 -12.67 -0.20 7.36
CA ILE A 78 -13.37 0.85 8.13
C ILE A 78 -13.23 0.60 9.63
N GLY A 79 -12.91 1.65 10.37
CA GLY A 79 -12.67 1.60 11.81
C GLY A 79 -11.29 1.07 12.21
N HIS A 80 -10.45 0.70 11.23
CA HIS A 80 -9.08 0.28 11.45
C HIS A 80 -8.12 1.31 10.86
N CYS A 81 -7.98 1.39 9.53
CA CYS A 81 -7.11 2.39 8.90
C CYS A 81 -7.90 3.55 8.27
N ASP A 82 -7.21 4.65 7.99
CA ASP A 82 -7.76 5.74 7.18
C ASP A 82 -7.90 5.30 5.73
N VAL A 83 -9.13 4.94 5.34
CA VAL A 83 -9.46 4.49 3.99
C VAL A 83 -9.42 5.61 2.95
N ASN A 84 -9.38 6.87 3.41
CA ASN A 84 -9.31 8.06 2.56
C ASN A 84 -7.89 8.65 2.50
N PHE A 85 -6.92 8.02 3.16
CA PHE A 85 -5.55 8.50 3.16
C PHE A 85 -4.98 8.52 1.74
N LEU A 86 -4.40 9.66 1.38
CA LEU A 86 -3.60 9.85 0.18
C LEU A 86 -2.22 10.34 0.60
N CYS A 87 -1.15 9.76 0.02
CA CYS A 87 0.18 10.34 0.19
C CYS A 87 0.25 11.71 -0.49
N ASP A 88 1.19 12.55 -0.08
CA ASP A 88 1.26 13.93 -0.58
C ASP A 88 1.49 13.99 -2.09
N THR A 89 2.23 13.04 -2.67
CA THR A 89 2.36 12.90 -4.12
C THR A 89 0.99 12.64 -4.78
N ALA A 90 0.15 11.78 -4.20
CA ALA A 90 -1.18 11.48 -4.73
C ALA A 90 -2.14 12.67 -4.57
N LYS A 91 -2.08 13.40 -3.45
CA LYS A 91 -2.83 14.65 -3.26
C LYS A 91 -2.46 15.68 -4.33
N LYS A 92 -1.15 15.92 -4.52
CA LYS A 92 -0.67 16.86 -5.53
C LYS A 92 -1.03 16.46 -6.95
N PHE A 93 -0.97 15.16 -7.25
CA PHE A 93 -1.41 14.64 -8.54
C PHE A 93 -2.89 14.92 -8.80
N ALA A 94 -3.76 14.72 -7.80
CA ALA A 94 -5.18 14.98 -7.92
C ALA A 94 -5.51 16.46 -8.16
N ASP A 95 -4.69 17.38 -7.63
CA ASP A 95 -4.86 18.82 -7.82
C ASP A 95 -4.38 19.35 -9.18
N TRP A 96 -3.68 18.53 -9.98
CA TRP A 96 -3.14 18.96 -11.27
C TRP A 96 -4.17 18.87 -12.40
N ASP A 97 -3.96 19.70 -13.43
CA ASP A 97 -4.66 19.53 -14.70
C ASP A 97 -4.32 18.20 -15.38
N GLU A 98 -5.20 17.74 -16.26
CA GLU A 98 -5.06 16.46 -16.96
C GLU A 98 -3.75 16.33 -17.75
N LYS A 99 -3.25 17.43 -18.33
CA LYS A 99 -2.02 17.40 -19.12
C LYS A 99 -0.81 17.11 -18.22
N LYS A 100 -0.76 17.74 -17.05
CA LYS A 100 0.31 17.53 -16.08
C LYS A 100 0.20 16.16 -15.42
N GLN A 101 -1.01 15.68 -15.15
CA GLN A 101 -1.24 14.30 -14.71
C GLN A 101 -0.69 13.28 -15.72
N GLN A 102 -1.04 13.42 -17.01
CA GLN A 102 -0.53 12.53 -18.07
C GLN A 102 0.99 12.54 -18.17
N ARG A 103 1.62 13.73 -18.10
CA ARG A 103 3.09 13.85 -18.08
C ARG A 103 3.71 13.14 -16.88
N PHE A 104 3.09 13.25 -15.71
CA PHE A 104 3.58 12.55 -14.52
C PHE A 104 3.43 11.04 -14.66
N THR A 105 2.31 10.54 -15.17
CA THR A 105 2.11 9.11 -15.45
C THR A 105 3.19 8.57 -16.39
N PHE A 106 3.45 9.27 -17.51
CA PHE A 106 4.51 8.89 -18.43
C PHE A 106 5.90 8.91 -17.76
N PHE A 107 6.17 9.92 -16.92
CA PHE A 107 7.40 9.97 -16.13
C PHE A 107 7.54 8.73 -15.23
N ILE A 108 6.51 8.37 -14.46
CA ILE A 108 6.51 7.17 -13.61
C ILE A 108 6.78 5.90 -14.44
N GLU A 109 6.06 5.71 -15.55
CA GLU A 109 6.20 4.54 -16.43
C GLU A 109 7.63 4.42 -16.99
N SER A 110 8.23 5.55 -17.38
CA SER A 110 9.60 5.61 -17.90
C SER A 110 10.65 5.15 -16.88
N ARG A 111 10.36 5.25 -15.58
CA ARG A 111 11.29 4.85 -14.50
C ARG A 111 11.38 3.35 -14.28
N LYS A 112 10.44 2.56 -14.82
CA LYS A 112 10.43 1.09 -14.69
C LYS A 112 10.63 0.62 -13.23
N LEU A 113 10.03 1.33 -12.28
CA LEU A 113 10.14 1.02 -10.86
C LEU A 113 9.36 -0.26 -10.54
N ASP A 114 9.92 -1.09 -9.66
CA ASP A 114 9.14 -2.14 -9.02
C ASP A 114 8.14 -1.55 -8.01
N ASN A 115 7.13 -2.32 -7.63
CA ASN A 115 6.04 -1.87 -6.76
C ASN A 115 6.52 -1.32 -5.41
N ILE A 116 7.60 -1.88 -4.82
CA ILE A 116 8.13 -1.39 -3.54
C ILE A 116 8.79 -0.03 -3.76
N SER A 117 9.70 0.06 -4.73
CA SER A 117 10.39 1.31 -5.05
C SER A 117 9.41 2.42 -5.43
N TYR A 118 8.41 2.11 -6.26
CA TYR A 118 7.33 3.03 -6.61
C TYR A 118 6.63 3.56 -5.34
N SER A 119 6.22 2.68 -4.45
CA SER A 119 5.47 3.05 -3.25
C SER A 119 6.28 3.89 -2.27
N MET A 120 7.53 3.49 -2.02
CA MET A 120 8.44 4.24 -1.15
C MET A 120 8.68 5.65 -1.69
N GLN A 121 8.92 5.78 -3.00
CA GLN A 121 9.21 7.09 -3.61
C GLN A 121 7.97 7.97 -3.79
N MET A 122 6.79 7.37 -3.97
CA MET A 122 5.51 8.10 -3.93
C MET A 122 5.22 8.61 -2.52
N SER A 123 5.49 7.80 -1.50
CA SER A 123 5.27 8.14 -0.09
C SER A 123 6.26 9.19 0.42
N SER A 124 7.54 9.09 0.05
CA SER A 124 8.58 10.06 0.47
C SER A 124 8.53 11.38 -0.29
N GLY A 125 7.74 11.45 -1.37
CA GLY A 125 7.69 12.61 -2.25
C GLY A 125 8.88 12.74 -3.20
N SER A 126 9.80 11.77 -3.25
CA SER A 126 10.99 11.87 -4.11
C SER A 126 10.64 11.88 -5.60
N LEU A 127 9.64 11.10 -6.03
CA LEU A 127 9.15 11.12 -7.42
C LEU A 127 8.52 12.46 -7.78
N LEU A 128 7.77 13.04 -6.85
CA LEU A 128 7.18 14.36 -7.02
C LEU A 128 8.28 15.42 -7.17
N ALA A 129 9.23 15.44 -6.25
CA ALA A 129 10.34 16.40 -6.25
C ALA A 129 11.15 16.31 -7.56
N GLU A 130 11.42 15.09 -8.03
CA GLU A 130 12.15 14.88 -9.26
C GLU A 130 11.38 15.32 -10.51
N PHE A 131 10.07 15.05 -10.58
CA PHE A 131 9.24 15.51 -11.70
C PHE A 131 9.12 17.04 -11.78
N THR A 132 9.17 17.71 -10.63
CA THR A 132 9.02 19.17 -10.56
C THR A 132 10.30 19.97 -10.74
N ARG A 133 11.45 19.29 -10.86
CA ARG A 133 12.73 19.93 -11.24
C ARG A 133 12.75 20.26 -12.72
#